data_AF-A0A4D4KSZ3-F1
#
_entry.id   AF-A0A4D4KSZ3-F1
#
_cell.length_a   1.000
_cell.length_b   1.000
_cell.length_c   1.000
_cell.angle_alpha   90.00
_cell.angle_beta   90.00
_cell.angle_gamma   90.00
#
_symmetry.space_group_name_H-M   'P 1'
#
loop_
_entity.id
_entity.type
_entity.pdbx_description
1 polymer ?
#
loop_
_entity_poly.entity_id
_entity_poly.type
_entity_poly.pdbx_seq_one_letter_code
_entity_poly.pdbx_strand_id
1 'polypeptide(L)'
;MHTGRPQRRLVRAPGLTFRAWLRGVPGLRPPTLADLDYHLSTLFPPVRPRGWLELRMVDAQSGDDWVVPTVLAATLLNDPVAADAAYAATEPFCPDAQRPVPSHDIWLRAARTGLDDQDLAKAARACFAAADSALAVPGTPADLRHVLTDFAERYTERGRSPAHDHLGALRRT
;
A
#
# COMPACT_ATOMS: atom_id res chain seq x y z
N MET A 1 -28.51 18.44 26.80
CA MET A 1 -29.38 17.66 25.90
C MET A 1 -28.55 17.25 24.69
N HIS A 2 -27.98 16.05 24.73
CA HIS A 2 -27.13 15.51 23.66
C HIS A 2 -28.05 14.72 22.72
N THR A 3 -28.40 15.29 21.57
CA THR A 3 -29.17 14.61 20.55
C THR A 3 -28.31 13.49 19.96
N GLY A 4 -28.50 12.27 20.47
CA GLY A 4 -27.86 11.07 19.92
C GLY A 4 -28.19 10.98 18.43
N ARG A 5 -27.16 10.89 17.58
CA ARG A 5 -27.35 10.59 16.15
C ARG A 5 -28.21 9.33 16.06
N PRO A 6 -29.29 9.31 15.26
CA PRO A 6 -30.10 8.11 15.12
C PRO A 6 -29.19 6.97 14.66
N GLN A 7 -29.24 5.83 15.35
CA GLN A 7 -28.55 4.62 14.92
C GLN A 7 -29.08 4.25 13.53
N ARG A 8 -28.31 4.60 12.49
CA ARG A 8 -28.68 4.33 11.11
C ARG A 8 -28.59 2.82 10.89
N ARG A 9 -29.73 2.17 10.65
CA ARG A 9 -29.81 0.74 10.39
C ARG A 9 -29.22 0.43 9.01
N LEU A 10 -27.96 0.01 9.00
CA LEU A 10 -27.25 -0.48 7.81
C LEU A 10 -27.85 -1.82 7.36
N VAL A 11 -27.99 -2.01 6.05
CA VAL A 11 -28.41 -3.30 5.48
C VAL A 11 -27.17 -4.17 5.26
N ARG A 12 -27.18 -5.38 5.85
CA ARG A 12 -26.17 -6.41 5.56
C ARG A 12 -26.81 -7.47 4.66
N ALA A 13 -26.31 -7.60 3.44
CA ALA A 13 -26.80 -8.56 2.46
C ALA A 13 -25.62 -9.28 1.79
N PRO A 14 -25.04 -10.31 2.43
CA PRO A 14 -23.98 -11.12 1.81
C PRO A 14 -24.42 -11.67 0.45
N GLY A 15 -23.53 -11.64 -0.54
CA GLY A 15 -23.82 -12.10 -1.91
C GLY A 15 -24.57 -11.10 -2.80
N LEU A 16 -25.11 -10.01 -2.24
CA LEU A 16 -25.73 -8.94 -3.03
C LEU A 16 -24.67 -7.90 -3.45
N THR A 17 -24.54 -7.67 -4.76
CA THR A 17 -23.69 -6.57 -5.25
C THR A 17 -24.37 -5.23 -5.04
N PHE A 18 -23.59 -4.18 -4.74
CA PHE A 18 -24.14 -2.82 -4.61
C PHE A 18 -24.81 -2.35 -5.91
N ARG A 19 -24.28 -2.77 -7.07
CA ARG A 19 -24.87 -2.52 -8.39
C ARG A 19 -26.28 -3.14 -8.53
N ALA A 20 -26.47 -4.37 -8.07
CA ALA A 20 -27.78 -5.01 -8.09
C ALA A 20 -28.75 -4.28 -7.16
N TRP A 21 -28.28 -3.85 -5.99
CA TRP A 21 -29.10 -3.08 -5.06
C TRP A 21 -29.55 -1.72 -5.63
N LEU A 22 -28.65 -1.01 -6.33
CA LEU A 22 -28.98 0.23 -7.04
C LEU A 22 -30.06 0.06 -8.12
N ARG A 23 -30.15 -1.12 -8.74
CA ARG A 23 -31.19 -1.44 -9.73
C ARG A 23 -32.53 -1.84 -9.12
N GLY A 24 -32.59 -1.97 -7.79
CA GLY A 24 -33.76 -2.41 -7.05
C GLY A 24 -33.74 -3.91 -6.73
N VAL A 25 -34.07 -4.24 -5.48
CA VAL A 25 -34.20 -5.61 -4.99
C VAL A 25 -35.50 -5.71 -4.19
N PRO A 26 -36.43 -6.63 -4.52
CA PRO A 26 -37.67 -6.79 -3.78
C PRO A 26 -37.42 -7.01 -2.28
N GLY A 27 -38.17 -6.30 -1.44
CA GLY A 27 -38.04 -6.38 0.02
C GLY A 27 -36.89 -5.56 0.63
N LEU A 28 -36.06 -4.90 -0.19
CA LEU A 28 -35.04 -3.96 0.29
C LEU A 28 -35.39 -2.52 -0.07
N ARG A 29 -35.16 -1.61 0.87
CA ARG A 29 -35.21 -0.16 0.59
C ARG A 29 -34.11 0.22 -0.42
N PRO A 30 -34.25 1.32 -1.18
CA PRO A 30 -33.14 1.87 -1.96
C PRO A 30 -31.88 2.13 -1.10
N PRO A 31 -30.66 1.95 -1.65
CA PRO A 31 -29.43 2.25 -0.94
C PRO A 31 -29.28 3.75 -0.67
N THR A 32 -28.63 4.08 0.44
CA THR A 32 -28.27 5.45 0.84
C THR A 32 -26.77 5.67 0.72
N LEU A 33 -26.31 6.92 0.80
CA LEU A 33 -24.87 7.22 0.88
C LEU A 33 -24.20 6.52 2.07
N ALA A 34 -24.89 6.37 3.20
CA ALA A 34 -24.35 5.63 4.35
C ALA A 34 -24.15 4.14 4.05
N ASP A 35 -24.97 3.56 3.18
CA ASP A 35 -24.77 2.18 2.74
C ASP A 35 -23.63 2.05 1.73
N LEU A 36 -23.40 3.09 0.90
CA LEU A 36 -22.22 3.15 0.04
C LEU A 36 -20.95 3.26 0.87
N ASP A 37 -20.92 4.17 1.86
CA ASP A 37 -19.79 4.32 2.79
C ASP A 37 -19.49 3.01 3.52
N TYR A 38 -20.55 2.32 3.98
CA TYR A 38 -20.42 1.00 4.57
C TYR A 38 -19.90 -0.03 3.57
N HIS A 39 -20.46 -0.09 2.36
CA HIS A 39 -20.01 -1.01 1.31
C HIS A 39 -18.52 -0.83 0.98
N LEU A 40 -18.06 0.41 0.80
CA LEU A 40 -16.66 0.73 0.56
C LEU A 40 -15.75 0.31 1.73
N SER A 41 -16.25 0.35 2.96
CA SER A 41 -15.50 -0.14 4.13
C SER A 41 -15.29 -1.66 4.14
N THR A 42 -16.12 -2.42 3.41
CA THR A 42 -15.99 -3.88 3.27
C THR A 42 -15.06 -4.32 2.15
N LEU A 43 -14.55 -3.37 1.35
CA LEU A 43 -13.53 -3.63 0.33
C LEU A 43 -12.14 -3.51 0.97
N PHE A 44 -11.29 -4.49 0.69
CA PHE A 44 -9.90 -4.58 1.18
C PHE A 44 -8.88 -4.58 0.04
N PRO A 45 -8.89 -3.60 -0.88
CA PRO A 45 -7.86 -3.50 -1.90
C PRO A 45 -6.50 -3.12 -1.29
N PRO A 46 -5.37 -3.41 -1.95
CA PRO A 46 -4.05 -2.98 -1.49
C PRO A 46 -3.95 -1.45 -1.31
N VAL A 47 -4.58 -0.67 -2.20
CA VAL A 47 -4.72 0.78 -2.09
C VAL A 47 -6.20 1.13 -2.06
N ARG A 48 -6.67 1.83 -1.02
CA ARG A 48 -8.08 2.25 -0.87
C ARG A 48 -8.23 3.77 -1.04
N PRO A 49 -9.09 4.25 -1.96
CA PRO A 49 -9.40 5.67 -2.08
C PRO A 49 -10.46 6.11 -1.06
N ARG A 50 -10.20 7.22 -0.34
CA ARG A 50 -11.12 7.80 0.67
C ARG A 50 -11.23 9.33 0.64
N GLY A 51 -10.64 9.98 -0.38
CA GLY A 51 -10.28 11.41 -0.36
C GLY A 51 -8.79 11.62 -0.06
N TRP A 52 -8.15 10.57 0.45
CA TRP A 52 -6.71 10.32 0.49
C TRP A 52 -6.46 8.88 0.01
N LEU A 53 -5.19 8.49 -0.11
CA LEU A 53 -4.78 7.11 -0.38
C LEU A 53 -4.50 6.39 0.93
N GLU A 54 -5.11 5.23 1.14
CA GLU A 54 -4.74 4.33 2.22
C GLU A 54 -3.95 3.14 1.65
N LEU A 55 -2.69 3.01 2.04
CA LEU A 55 -1.84 1.86 1.71
C LEU A 55 -2.08 0.76 2.74
N ARG A 56 -2.56 -0.40 2.30
CA ARG A 56 -3.02 -1.51 3.15
C ARG A 56 -2.18 -2.77 3.02
N MET A 57 -1.08 -2.71 2.29
CA MET A 57 -0.15 -3.81 2.04
C MET A 57 1.11 -3.77 2.91
N VAL A 58 1.24 -2.77 3.79
CA VAL A 58 2.43 -2.58 4.62
C VAL A 58 2.25 -3.35 5.93
N ASP A 59 3.16 -4.30 6.18
CA ASP A 59 3.20 -5.04 7.45
C ASP A 59 3.55 -4.11 8.62
N ALA A 60 3.16 -4.50 9.83
CA ALA A 60 3.62 -3.81 11.02
C ALA A 60 5.14 -3.90 11.14
N GLN A 61 5.81 -2.75 11.27
CA GLN A 61 7.26 -2.68 11.39
C GLN A 61 7.69 -2.69 12.86
N SER A 62 8.94 -3.10 13.12
CA SER A 62 9.51 -3.15 14.47
C SER A 62 10.09 -1.80 14.88
N GLY A 63 9.85 -1.37 16.13
CA GLY A 63 10.42 -0.11 16.64
C GLY A 63 10.02 1.08 15.79
N ASP A 64 11.00 1.89 15.38
CA ASP A 64 10.80 3.09 14.57
C ASP A 64 10.87 2.84 13.04
N ASP A 65 10.99 1.58 12.61
CA ASP A 65 11.06 1.23 11.18
C ASP A 65 9.75 1.58 10.42
N TRP A 66 8.66 1.91 11.12
CA TRP A 66 7.42 2.40 10.49
C TRP A 66 7.60 3.74 9.75
N VAL A 67 8.64 4.50 10.09
CA VAL A 67 8.99 5.75 9.41
C VAL A 67 9.39 5.47 7.95
N VAL A 68 10.10 4.37 7.70
CA VAL A 68 10.62 4.00 6.37
C VAL A 68 9.53 3.91 5.31
N PRO A 69 8.48 3.06 5.42
CA PRO A 69 7.44 2.99 4.40
C PRO A 69 6.65 4.30 4.30
N THR A 70 6.57 5.09 5.38
CA THR A 70 5.90 6.38 5.38
C THR A 70 6.66 7.41 4.53
N VAL A 71 7.96 7.57 4.79
CA VAL A 71 8.83 8.49 4.03
C VAL A 71 8.96 8.02 2.58
N LEU A 72 9.19 6.73 2.35
CA LEU A 72 9.31 6.17 1.01
C LEU A 72 8.05 6.45 0.18
N ALA A 73 6.87 6.10 0.69
CA ALA A 73 5.62 6.34 -0.02
C ALA A 73 5.34 7.83 -0.23
N ALA A 74 5.59 8.67 0.79
CA ALA A 74 5.40 10.11 0.67
C ALA A 74 6.33 10.71 -0.40
N THR A 75 7.61 10.37 -0.40
CA THR A 75 8.56 10.90 -1.38
C THR A 75 8.22 10.45 -2.80
N LEU A 76 7.98 9.14 -3.01
CA LEU A 76 7.68 8.61 -4.34
C LEU A 76 6.34 9.10 -4.92
N LEU A 77 5.39 9.54 -4.09
CA LEU A 77 4.10 10.05 -4.57
C LEU A 77 4.06 11.58 -4.73
N ASN A 78 4.97 12.32 -4.10
CA ASN A 78 4.94 13.78 -4.08
C ASN A 78 6.09 14.45 -4.87
N ASP A 79 7.22 13.77 -5.08
CA ASP A 79 8.27 14.26 -5.97
C ASP A 79 8.06 13.75 -7.40
N PRO A 80 7.88 14.62 -8.41
CA PRO A 80 7.59 14.18 -9.78
C PRO A 80 8.67 13.28 -10.39
N VAL A 81 9.95 13.56 -10.11
CA VAL A 81 11.07 12.79 -10.68
C VAL A 81 11.14 11.41 -10.02
N ALA A 82 10.95 11.36 -8.70
CA ALA A 82 10.90 10.10 -7.98
C ALA A 82 9.67 9.25 -8.36
N ALA A 83 8.52 9.90 -8.59
CA ALA A 83 7.30 9.26 -9.06
C ALA A 83 7.49 8.59 -10.43
N ASP A 84 8.08 9.30 -11.39
CA ASP A 84 8.37 8.77 -12.72
C ASP A 84 9.35 7.58 -12.65
N ALA A 85 10.39 7.69 -11.82
CA ALA A 85 11.34 6.61 -11.60
C ALA A 85 10.69 5.37 -10.96
N ALA A 86 9.84 5.56 -9.95
CA ALA A 86 9.10 4.48 -9.31
C ALA A 86 8.07 3.84 -10.27
N TYR A 87 7.40 4.64 -11.09
CA TYR A 87 6.50 4.15 -12.13
C TYR A 87 7.27 3.29 -13.13
N ALA A 88 8.36 3.79 -13.71
CA ALA A 88 9.18 3.04 -14.66
C ALA A 88 9.76 1.74 -14.05
N ALA A 89 10.16 1.78 -12.77
CA ALA A 89 10.65 0.60 -12.06
C ALA A 89 9.58 -0.47 -11.85
N THR A 90 8.31 -0.07 -11.73
CA THR A 90 7.19 -0.97 -11.41
C THR A 90 6.29 -1.30 -12.60
N GLU A 91 6.40 -0.58 -13.71
CA GLU A 91 5.67 -0.78 -14.95
C GLU A 91 5.73 -2.24 -15.47
N PRO A 92 6.88 -2.95 -15.44
CA PRO A 92 6.95 -4.34 -15.91
C PRO A 92 6.01 -5.31 -15.18
N PHE A 93 5.53 -4.94 -13.99
CA PHE A 93 4.60 -5.74 -13.19
C PHE A 93 3.13 -5.47 -13.50
N CYS A 94 2.86 -4.51 -14.38
CA CYS A 94 1.54 -4.07 -14.80
C CYS A 94 1.38 -4.21 -16.34
N PRO A 95 1.43 -5.43 -16.89
CA PRO A 95 1.50 -5.64 -18.34
C PRO A 95 0.22 -5.21 -19.10
N ASP A 96 -0.90 -5.08 -18.41
CA ASP A 96 -2.15 -4.60 -18.99
C ASP A 96 -2.20 -3.07 -18.93
N ALA A 97 -1.94 -2.42 -20.06
CA ALA A 97 -2.02 -0.95 -20.17
C ALA A 97 -3.43 -0.39 -19.88
N GLN A 98 -4.49 -1.19 -20.07
CA GLN A 98 -5.86 -0.80 -19.75
C GLN A 98 -6.18 -0.96 -18.26
N ARG A 99 -5.35 -1.71 -17.54
CA ARG A 99 -5.45 -1.95 -16.10
C ARG A 99 -4.06 -1.86 -15.48
N PRO A 100 -3.54 -0.64 -15.26
CA PRO A 100 -2.18 -0.41 -14.76
C PRO A 100 -2.08 -0.69 -13.25
N VAL A 101 -2.48 -1.90 -12.83
CA VAL A 101 -2.33 -2.41 -11.47
C VAL A 101 -1.81 -3.85 -11.55
N PRO A 102 -0.96 -4.28 -10.60
CA PRO A 102 -0.46 -5.65 -10.62
C PRO A 102 -1.58 -6.68 -10.50
N SER A 103 -1.45 -7.79 -11.22
CA SER A 103 -2.37 -8.92 -11.09
C SER A 103 -2.26 -9.59 -9.72
N HIS A 104 -3.24 -10.43 -9.37
CA HIS A 104 -3.18 -11.20 -8.13
C HIS A 104 -1.92 -12.07 -8.04
N ASP A 105 -1.47 -12.65 -9.16
CA ASP A 105 -0.30 -13.52 -9.20
C ASP A 105 1.00 -12.76 -8.90
N ILE A 106 1.09 -11.50 -9.34
CA ILE A 106 2.23 -10.64 -9.00
C ILE A 106 2.24 -10.32 -7.50
N TRP A 107 1.09 -9.97 -6.92
CA TRP A 107 0.98 -9.76 -5.47
C TRP A 107 1.36 -11.01 -4.69
N LEU A 108 0.91 -12.18 -5.14
CA LEU A 108 1.22 -13.46 -4.51
C LEU A 108 2.70 -13.83 -4.64
N ARG A 109 3.32 -13.56 -5.80
CA ARG A 109 4.78 -13.69 -6.02
C ARG A 109 5.52 -12.82 -5.01
N ALA A 110 5.22 -11.52 -4.96
CA ALA A 110 5.86 -10.59 -4.04
C ALA A 110 5.72 -11.00 -2.56
N ALA A 111 4.55 -11.47 -2.15
CA ALA A 111 4.33 -11.93 -0.78
C ALA A 111 5.10 -13.22 -0.43
N ARG A 112 5.36 -14.10 -1.41
CA ARG A 112 6.05 -15.38 -1.21
C ARG A 112 7.56 -15.28 -1.31
N THR A 113 8.05 -14.55 -2.31
CA THR A 113 9.48 -14.49 -2.67
C THR A 113 10.14 -13.19 -2.27
N GLY A 114 9.37 -12.10 -2.12
CA GLY A 114 9.92 -10.80 -1.73
C GLY A 114 11.09 -10.38 -2.61
N LEU A 115 12.22 -10.04 -1.98
CA LEU A 115 13.44 -9.59 -2.66
C LEU A 115 14.39 -10.73 -3.08
N ASP A 116 14.05 -12.00 -2.82
CA ASP A 116 14.74 -13.13 -3.49
C ASP A 116 14.43 -13.16 -4.99
N ASP A 117 13.34 -12.49 -5.38
CA ASP A 117 12.99 -12.25 -6.76
C ASP A 117 13.80 -11.10 -7.37
N GLN A 118 14.57 -11.39 -8.42
CA GLN A 118 15.50 -10.43 -8.99
C GLN A 118 14.81 -9.19 -9.60
N ASP A 119 13.62 -9.37 -10.19
CA ASP A 119 12.89 -8.25 -10.79
C ASP A 119 12.34 -7.33 -9.68
N LEU A 120 11.73 -7.91 -8.64
CA LEU A 120 11.24 -7.14 -7.50
C LEU A 120 12.38 -6.46 -6.73
N ALA A 121 13.51 -7.14 -6.56
CA ALA A 121 14.70 -6.55 -5.93
C ALA A 121 15.28 -5.39 -6.73
N LYS A 122 15.29 -5.49 -8.06
CA LYS A 122 15.72 -4.39 -8.95
C LYS A 122 14.76 -3.19 -8.81
N ALA A 123 13.46 -3.44 -8.84
CA ALA A 123 12.46 -2.38 -8.70
C ALA A 123 12.51 -1.71 -7.31
N ALA A 124 12.66 -2.50 -6.25
CA ALA A 124 12.80 -1.97 -4.89
C ALA A 124 14.03 -1.06 -4.76
N ARG A 125 15.20 -1.48 -5.26
CA ARG A 125 16.41 -0.64 -5.27
C ARG A 125 16.21 0.66 -6.05
N ALA A 126 15.59 0.59 -7.22
CA ALA A 126 15.28 1.78 -8.02
C ALA A 126 14.36 2.76 -7.27
N CYS A 127 13.33 2.26 -6.59
CA CYS A 127 12.45 3.08 -5.75
C CYS A 127 13.20 3.72 -4.56
N PHE A 128 14.06 2.98 -3.86
CA PHE A 128 14.87 3.54 -2.78
C PHE A 128 15.87 4.59 -3.28
N ALA A 129 16.53 4.34 -4.42
CA ALA A 129 17.46 5.29 -5.03
C ALA A 129 16.77 6.58 -5.50
N ALA A 130 15.55 6.46 -6.04
CA ALA A 130 14.72 7.60 -6.44
C ALA A 130 14.33 8.45 -5.22
N ALA A 131 13.91 7.81 -4.13
CA ALA A 131 13.57 8.51 -2.89
C ALA A 131 14.80 9.18 -2.24
N ASP A 132 15.96 8.51 -2.22
CA ASP A 132 17.21 9.12 -1.71
C ASP A 132 17.60 10.37 -2.51
N SER A 133 17.53 10.28 -3.84
CA SER A 133 17.82 11.40 -4.74
C SER A 133 16.90 12.59 -4.49
N ALA A 134 15.59 12.35 -4.33
CA ALA A 134 14.61 13.40 -4.05
C ALA A 134 14.81 14.05 -2.67
N LEU A 135 15.30 13.30 -1.68
CA LEU A 135 15.57 13.82 -0.33
C LEU A 135 16.95 14.48 -0.20
N ALA A 136 17.82 14.35 -1.19
CA ALA A 136 19.14 14.98 -1.21
C ALA A 136 19.11 16.51 -1.40
N VAL A 137 17.93 17.11 -1.51
CA VAL A 137 17.75 18.55 -1.73
C VAL A 137 17.92 19.37 -0.43
N PRO A 138 18.46 20.61 -0.51
CA PRO A 138 18.61 21.47 0.65
C PRO A 138 17.27 21.74 1.36
N GLY A 139 17.27 21.69 2.70
CA GLY A 139 16.08 21.95 3.53
C GLY A 139 15.27 20.72 3.91
N THR A 140 15.58 19.54 3.35
CA THR A 140 15.04 18.27 3.82
C THR A 140 15.71 17.89 5.15
N PRO A 141 14.93 17.50 6.19
CA PRO A 141 15.51 16.99 7.43
C PRO A 141 16.41 15.78 7.16
N ALA A 142 17.68 15.86 7.56
CA ALA A 142 18.68 14.83 7.30
C ALA A 142 18.25 13.45 7.86
N ASP A 143 17.57 13.44 9.00
CA ASP A 143 17.09 12.22 9.66
C ASP A 143 16.15 11.39 8.77
N LEU A 144 15.31 12.04 7.94
CA LEU A 144 14.40 11.34 7.03
C LEU A 144 15.13 10.67 5.86
N ARG A 145 16.24 11.27 5.42
CA ARG A 145 17.10 10.66 4.41
C ARG A 145 17.89 9.50 5.03
N HIS A 146 18.48 9.72 6.21
CA HIS A 146 19.27 8.72 6.92
C HIS A 146 18.47 7.46 7.23
N VAL A 147 17.23 7.59 7.71
CA VAL A 147 16.39 6.41 8.00
C VAL A 147 16.12 5.56 6.75
N LEU A 148 16.01 6.18 5.58
CA LEU A 148 15.84 5.46 4.31
C LEU A 148 17.15 4.80 3.85
N THR A 149 18.27 5.52 3.91
CA THR A 149 19.57 4.97 3.49
C THR A 149 20.00 3.82 4.40
N ASP A 150 19.86 3.97 5.71
CA ASP A 150 20.21 2.94 6.69
C ASP A 150 19.36 1.68 6.48
N PHE A 151 18.05 1.85 6.23
CA PHE A 151 17.17 0.73 5.92
C PHE A 151 17.53 0.06 4.59
N ALA A 152 17.82 0.84 3.54
CA ALA A 152 18.21 0.32 2.24
C ALA A 152 19.51 -0.49 2.33
N GLU A 153 20.54 0.04 2.98
CA GLU A 153 21.81 -0.64 3.20
C GLU A 153 21.64 -1.90 4.04
N ARG A 154 20.78 -1.84 5.06
CA ARG A 154 20.51 -2.99 5.93
C ARG A 154 19.82 -4.13 5.17
N TYR A 155 18.86 -3.80 4.32
CA TYR A 155 17.92 -4.75 3.73
C TYR A 155 17.92 -4.72 2.20
N THR A 156 17.37 -3.67 1.58
CA THR A 156 17.08 -3.61 0.14
C THR A 156 18.29 -3.87 -0.73
N GLU A 157 19.44 -3.25 -0.43
CA GLU A 157 20.69 -3.43 -1.19
C GLU A 157 21.28 -4.83 -1.05
N ARG A 158 20.90 -5.55 0.01
CA ARG A 158 21.31 -6.94 0.23
C ARG A 158 20.31 -7.93 -0.34
N GLY A 159 19.25 -7.47 -1.02
CA GLY A 159 18.15 -8.33 -1.46
C GLY A 159 17.38 -8.94 -0.28
N ARG A 160 17.35 -8.25 0.87
CA ARG A 160 16.72 -8.73 2.10
C ARG A 160 15.59 -7.80 2.54
N SER A 161 14.79 -8.27 3.49
CA SER A 161 13.73 -7.51 4.15
C SER A 161 13.69 -7.84 5.65
N PRO A 162 12.97 -7.07 6.48
CA PRO A 162 12.78 -7.40 7.89
C PRO A 162 12.27 -8.82 8.15
N ALA A 163 11.50 -9.41 7.20
CA ALA A 163 11.05 -10.80 7.29
C ALA A 163 12.21 -11.81 7.44
N HIS A 164 13.38 -11.51 6.86
CA HIS A 164 14.56 -12.37 7.00
C HIS A 164 15.09 -12.41 8.44
N ASP A 165 15.01 -11.30 9.17
CA ASP A 165 15.45 -11.24 10.57
C ASP A 165 14.48 -12.04 11.46
N HIS A 166 13.16 -11.94 11.20
CA HIS A 166 12.14 -12.76 11.86
C HIS A 166 12.31 -14.26 11.59
N LEU A 167 12.53 -14.66 10.33
CA LEU A 167 12.81 -16.05 9.96
C LEU A 167 14.09 -16.57 10.62
N GLY A 168 15.14 -15.74 10.69
CA GLY A 168 16.38 -16.07 11.37
C GLY A 168 16.17 -16.29 12.87
N ALA A 169 15.32 -15.50 13.52
CA ALA A 169 14.96 -15.67 14.93
C ALA A 169 14.24 -16.99 15.19
N LEU A 170 13.24 -17.33 14.37
CA LEU A 170 12.47 -18.58 14.48
C LEU A 170 13.33 -19.83 14.27
N ARG A 171 14.40 -19.76 13.48
CA ARG A 171 15.32 -20.90 13.27
C ARG A 171 16.30 -21.11 14.42
N ARG A 172 16.44 -20.12 15.32
CA ARG A 172 17.34 -20.19 16.48
C ARG A 172 16.62 -20.62 17.77
N THR A 173 15.29 -20.69 17.74
CA THR A 173 14.42 -21.19 18.83
C THR A 173 14.08 -22.65 18.60
#